data_AF-A0A427KUS4-F1
#
_entry.id   AF-A0A427KUS4-F1
#
_cell.length_a   1.000
_cell.length_b   1.000
_cell.length_c   1.000
_cell.angle_alpha   90.00
_cell.angle_beta   90.00
_cell.angle_gamma   90.00
#
_symmetry.space_group_name_H-M   'P 1'
#
loop_
_entity.id
_entity.type
_entity.pdbx_description
1 polymer ?
#
loop_
_entity_poly.entity_id
_entity_poly.type
_entity_poly.pdbx_seq_one_letter_code
_entity_poly.pdbx_strand_id
1 'polypeptide(L)'
;RPGANRFDEIHENEDYSMINVATSGGGKIRDYREFYDTTNGHVRGGPLDDIIEESKMILSGELGIDKDGAEFSSLFPFICRLDNDNEVDDPDMWEKACPTINYNADLKRKMFQEYSQMQRNAGLRLTFMTKRMNRPMEDTRFAVASYDDVLHTKEKEFPEKMDEVIGTVDFADRRDFASVG
;
A
#
# COMPACT_ATOMS: atom_id res chain seq x y z
N ARG A 1 21.00 19.40 -16.12
CA ARG A 1 19.96 18.75 -15.28
C ARG A 1 20.01 17.26 -15.58
N PRO A 2 19.74 16.36 -14.62
CA PRO A 2 19.80 14.92 -14.85
C PRO A 2 18.82 14.50 -15.96
N GLY A 3 19.20 13.52 -16.77
CA GLY A 3 18.34 12.91 -17.79
C GLY A 3 17.42 11.83 -17.22
N ALA A 4 17.71 11.34 -16.02
CA ALA A 4 16.82 10.46 -15.29
C ALA A 4 17.02 10.63 -13.78
N ASN A 5 15.96 10.40 -13.01
CA ASN A 5 16.00 10.26 -11.56
C ASN A 5 15.57 8.84 -11.16
N ARG A 6 16.16 8.32 -10.09
CA ARG A 6 15.74 7.07 -9.46
C ARG A 6 15.43 7.32 -8.00
N PHE A 7 14.26 6.92 -7.58
CA PHE A 7 13.77 6.96 -6.22
C PHE A 7 13.71 5.52 -5.72
N ASP A 8 14.46 5.25 -4.66
CA ASP A 8 14.48 3.95 -3.97
C ASP A 8 13.72 4.10 -2.65
N GLU A 9 12.99 3.06 -2.24
CA GLU A 9 12.25 3.00 -0.98
C GLU A 9 11.29 4.19 -0.73
N ILE A 10 10.59 4.63 -1.79
CA ILE A 10 9.59 5.72 -1.74
C ILE A 10 8.45 5.45 -0.73
N HIS A 11 8.31 4.21 -0.25
CA HIS A 11 7.35 3.83 0.76
C HIS A 11 7.58 4.47 2.14
N GLU A 12 8.74 5.08 2.39
CA GLU A 12 9.03 5.86 3.60
C GLU A 12 8.65 7.34 3.45
N ASN A 13 8.31 7.80 2.24
CA ASN A 13 7.92 9.18 2.01
C ASN A 13 6.49 9.46 2.53
N GLU A 14 6.36 10.45 3.40
CA GLU A 14 5.06 10.96 3.85
C GLU A 14 4.43 11.92 2.82
N ASP A 15 5.26 12.61 2.02
CA ASP A 15 4.79 13.58 1.02
C ASP A 15 5.67 13.63 -0.24
N TYR A 16 5.22 14.43 -1.22
CA TYR A 16 5.89 14.63 -2.51
C TYR A 16 7.02 15.66 -2.49
N SER A 17 7.37 16.27 -1.35
CA SER A 17 8.30 17.40 -1.31
C SER A 17 9.66 17.07 -1.94
N MET A 18 10.26 15.94 -1.55
CA MET A 18 11.55 15.47 -2.07
C MET A 18 11.47 15.13 -3.57
N ILE A 19 10.40 14.44 -3.96
CA ILE A 19 10.17 14.02 -5.35
C ILE A 19 10.05 15.26 -6.25
N ASN A 20 9.21 16.22 -5.86
CA ASN A 20 8.98 17.45 -6.62
C ASN A 20 10.25 18.28 -6.82
N VAL A 21 11.10 18.39 -5.80
CA VAL A 21 12.39 19.07 -5.91
C VAL A 21 13.25 18.40 -6.98
N ALA A 22 13.32 17.07 -6.99
CA ALA A 22 14.11 16.31 -7.94
C ALA A 22 13.53 16.33 -9.37
N THR A 23 12.21 16.28 -9.53
CA THR A 23 11.53 16.13 -10.84
C THR A 23 11.20 17.45 -11.53
N SER A 24 11.11 18.58 -10.82
CA SER A 24 10.90 19.93 -11.39
C SER A 24 11.92 20.31 -12.50
N GLY A 25 13.05 19.60 -12.49
CA GLY A 25 14.11 19.64 -13.47
C GLY A 25 13.71 19.16 -14.88
N GLY A 26 12.90 18.12 -14.93
CA GLY A 26 12.86 17.11 -15.98
C GLY A 26 12.31 17.59 -17.32
N GLY A 27 11.24 18.41 -17.31
CA GLY A 27 10.57 18.85 -18.54
C GLY A 27 11.42 19.68 -19.52
N LYS A 28 12.63 20.09 -19.12
CA LYS A 28 13.59 20.78 -20.01
C LYS A 28 14.52 19.81 -20.76
N ILE A 29 14.47 18.51 -20.44
CA ILE A 29 15.34 17.48 -20.98
C ILE A 29 14.50 16.53 -21.82
N ARG A 30 14.93 16.32 -23.08
CA ARG A 30 14.29 15.35 -23.98
C ARG A 30 14.45 13.94 -23.42
N ASP A 31 13.39 13.15 -23.48
CA ASP A 31 13.35 11.74 -23.04
C ASP A 31 13.70 11.52 -21.55
N TYR A 32 13.35 12.50 -20.71
CA TYR A 32 13.54 12.42 -19.26
C TYR A 32 12.76 11.25 -18.63
N ARG A 33 13.36 10.56 -17.65
CA ARG A 33 12.76 9.38 -17.00
C ARG A 33 12.82 9.45 -15.48
N GLU A 34 11.81 8.87 -14.86
CA GLU A 34 11.73 8.67 -13.42
C GLU A 34 11.60 7.16 -13.17
N PHE A 35 12.39 6.64 -12.25
CA PHE A 35 12.35 5.25 -11.83
C PHE A 35 11.97 5.19 -10.36
N TYR A 36 10.99 4.35 -10.04
CA TYR A 36 10.52 4.12 -8.68
C TYR A 36 10.73 2.64 -8.36
N ASP A 37 11.75 2.35 -7.58
CA ASP A 37 12.09 1.01 -7.12
C ASP A 37 11.72 0.95 -5.63
N THR A 38 10.80 0.10 -5.21
CA THR A 38 10.38 0.05 -3.79
C THR A 38 9.73 -1.27 -3.42
N THR A 39 9.68 -1.52 -2.11
CA THR A 39 8.73 -2.45 -1.49
C THR A 39 7.56 -1.70 -0.88
N ASN A 40 6.53 -2.42 -0.41
CA ASN A 40 5.50 -1.80 0.40
C ASN A 40 6.04 -1.34 1.76
N GLY A 41 5.46 -0.28 2.31
CA GLY A 41 5.86 0.33 3.58
C GLY A 41 4.77 0.31 4.64
N HIS A 42 5.07 0.98 5.75
CA HIS A 42 4.10 1.21 6.83
C HIS A 42 3.43 2.59 6.75
N VAL A 43 4.02 3.54 6.02
CA VAL A 43 3.41 4.85 5.74
C VAL A 43 2.22 4.66 4.81
N ARG A 44 1.12 5.35 5.11
CA ARG A 44 -0.14 5.36 4.34
C ARG A 44 -0.52 6.79 3.99
N GLY A 45 -1.21 6.97 2.88
CA GLY A 45 -1.56 8.29 2.33
C GLY A 45 -0.37 9.06 1.77
N GLY A 46 0.75 8.37 1.53
CA GLY A 46 1.96 8.95 0.93
C GLY A 46 2.05 8.67 -0.58
N PRO A 47 3.12 9.14 -1.24
CA PRO A 47 3.28 9.02 -2.70
C PRO A 47 3.20 7.59 -3.25
N LEU A 48 3.60 6.58 -2.46
CA LEU A 48 3.51 5.19 -2.91
C LEU A 48 2.05 4.75 -3.11
N ASP A 49 1.14 5.14 -2.22
CA ASP A 49 -0.26 4.71 -2.31
C ASP A 49 -0.91 5.27 -3.59
N ASP A 50 -0.63 6.53 -3.91
CA ASP A 50 -1.08 7.17 -5.15
C ASP A 50 -0.52 6.46 -6.40
N ILE A 51 0.78 6.11 -6.40
CA ILE A 51 1.41 5.35 -7.50
C ILE A 51 0.78 3.95 -7.64
N ILE A 52 0.45 3.29 -6.53
CA ILE A 52 -0.21 1.99 -6.54
C ILE A 52 -1.63 2.10 -7.11
N GLU A 53 -2.39 3.12 -6.74
CA GLU A 53 -3.75 3.35 -7.28
C GLU A 53 -3.70 3.68 -8.78
N GLU A 54 -2.81 4.57 -9.21
CA GLU A 54 -2.59 4.85 -10.64
C GLU A 54 -2.19 3.57 -11.40
N SER A 55 -1.31 2.76 -10.82
CA SER A 55 -0.91 1.48 -11.40
C SER A 55 -2.08 0.51 -11.57
N LYS A 56 -2.98 0.43 -10.59
CA LYS A 56 -4.20 -0.39 -10.69
C LYS A 56 -5.12 0.10 -11.80
N MET A 57 -5.30 1.41 -11.92
CA MET A 57 -6.12 2.02 -12.98
C MET A 57 -5.51 1.78 -14.37
N ILE A 58 -4.19 1.78 -14.50
CA ILE A 58 -3.52 1.40 -15.76
C ILE A 58 -3.76 -0.07 -16.07
N LEU A 59 -3.58 -0.96 -15.08
CA LEU A 59 -3.77 -2.40 -15.26
C LEU A 59 -5.23 -2.79 -15.52
N SER A 60 -6.21 -2.00 -15.06
CA SER A 60 -7.63 -2.17 -15.39
C SER A 60 -8.02 -1.55 -16.75
N GLY A 61 -7.15 -0.73 -17.35
CA GLY A 61 -7.40 -0.01 -18.59
C GLY A 61 -8.21 1.29 -18.42
N GLU A 62 -8.36 1.79 -17.19
CA GLU A 62 -8.95 3.09 -16.88
C GLU A 62 -8.00 4.24 -17.26
N LEU A 63 -6.69 4.07 -17.07
CA LEU A 63 -5.65 5.00 -17.50
C LEU A 63 -4.76 4.37 -18.58
N GLY A 64 -4.12 5.18 -19.42
CA GLY A 64 -3.19 4.67 -20.42
C GLY A 64 -2.47 5.73 -21.25
N ILE A 65 -1.36 5.34 -21.90
CA ILE A 65 -0.61 6.18 -22.84
C ILE A 65 -1.35 6.40 -24.17
N ASP A 66 -2.32 5.55 -24.46
CA ASP A 66 -3.19 5.57 -25.63
C ASP A 66 -4.48 6.37 -25.40
N LYS A 67 -4.59 7.03 -24.24
CA LYS A 67 -5.71 7.89 -23.84
C LYS A 67 -5.32 9.36 -23.79
N ASP A 68 -6.34 10.22 -23.79
CA ASP A 68 -6.17 11.68 -23.77
C ASP A 68 -6.75 12.31 -22.49
N GLY A 69 -6.29 13.51 -22.15
CA GLY A 69 -6.86 14.31 -21.06
C GLY A 69 -6.59 13.71 -19.68
N ALA A 70 -7.61 13.62 -18.83
CA ALA A 70 -7.49 13.14 -17.46
C ALA A 70 -7.23 11.62 -17.37
N GLU A 71 -7.42 10.88 -18.47
CA GLU A 71 -7.18 9.43 -18.52
C GLU A 71 -5.78 9.07 -19.03
N PHE A 72 -4.98 10.09 -19.39
CA PHE A 72 -3.60 9.89 -19.83
C PHE A 72 -2.69 9.61 -18.63
N SER A 73 -1.91 8.54 -18.72
CA SER A 73 -0.76 8.29 -17.84
C SER A 73 0.41 7.73 -18.63
N SER A 74 1.63 8.15 -18.28
CA SER A 74 2.90 7.62 -18.82
C SER A 74 3.59 6.60 -17.91
N LEU A 75 2.98 6.25 -16.78
CA LEU A 75 3.53 5.29 -15.83
C LEU A 75 3.51 3.87 -16.44
N PHE A 76 4.60 3.13 -16.25
CA PHE A 76 4.66 1.71 -16.58
C PHE A 76 4.67 0.91 -15.26
N PRO A 77 3.54 0.31 -14.87
CA PRO A 77 3.46 -0.44 -13.63
C PRO A 77 4.04 -1.85 -13.79
N PHE A 78 4.95 -2.22 -12.88
CA PHE A 78 5.42 -3.58 -12.72
C PHE A 78 5.39 -3.96 -11.24
N ILE A 79 4.35 -4.69 -10.85
CA ILE A 79 4.07 -5.00 -9.44
C ILE A 79 4.27 -6.50 -9.22
N CYS A 80 5.19 -6.85 -8.33
CA CYS A 80 5.41 -8.21 -7.84
C CYS A 80 4.82 -8.32 -6.43
N ARG A 81 3.78 -9.14 -6.25
CA ARG A 81 3.13 -9.36 -4.95
C ARG A 81 2.46 -10.73 -4.89
N LEU A 82 2.09 -11.17 -3.68
CA LEU A 82 1.19 -12.31 -3.53
C LEU A 82 -0.26 -11.96 -3.93
N ASP A 83 -0.96 -12.95 -4.47
CA ASP A 83 -2.35 -12.86 -4.90
C ASP A 83 -3.30 -12.99 -3.70
N ASN A 84 -2.94 -13.82 -2.71
CA ASN A 84 -3.69 -14.00 -1.46
C ASN A 84 -2.77 -14.17 -0.24
N ASP A 85 -3.30 -13.94 0.97
CA ASP A 85 -2.49 -13.97 2.20
C ASP A 85 -1.99 -15.38 2.56
N ASN A 86 -2.72 -16.42 2.16
CA ASN A 86 -2.41 -17.81 2.51
C ASN A 86 -1.22 -18.35 1.70
N GLU A 87 -0.91 -17.76 0.55
CA GLU A 87 0.26 -18.11 -0.27
C GLU A 87 1.58 -17.91 0.47
N VAL A 88 1.62 -17.10 1.54
CA VAL A 88 2.84 -16.92 2.34
C VAL A 88 3.33 -18.24 2.96
N ASP A 89 2.43 -19.18 3.22
CA ASP A 89 2.78 -20.46 3.83
C ASP A 89 3.26 -21.49 2.80
N ASP A 90 3.25 -21.13 1.51
CA ASP A 90 3.80 -21.91 0.39
C ASP A 90 5.05 -21.21 -0.20
N PRO A 91 6.27 -21.67 0.13
CA PRO A 91 7.51 -21.06 -0.36
C PRO A 91 7.66 -21.03 -1.88
N ASP A 92 6.96 -21.90 -2.62
CA ASP A 92 7.00 -21.90 -4.08
C ASP A 92 6.25 -20.68 -4.65
N MET A 93 5.33 -20.07 -3.90
CA MET A 93 4.62 -18.85 -4.30
C MET A 93 5.43 -17.57 -4.05
N TRP A 94 6.51 -17.64 -3.25
CA TRP A 94 7.29 -16.45 -2.86
C TRP A 94 7.98 -15.77 -4.05
N GLU A 95 8.20 -16.49 -5.16
CA GLU A 95 8.78 -15.91 -6.37
C GLU A 95 7.88 -14.86 -7.04
N LYS A 96 6.56 -14.92 -6.81
CA LYS A 96 5.60 -13.90 -7.30
C LYS A 96 5.91 -12.51 -6.74
N ALA A 97 6.25 -12.45 -5.45
CA ALA A 97 6.61 -11.20 -4.76
C ALA A 97 8.12 -10.92 -4.85
N CYS A 98 8.94 -11.96 -4.92
CA CYS A 98 10.39 -11.87 -4.96
C CYS A 98 10.99 -12.71 -6.11
N PRO A 99 10.98 -12.21 -7.36
CA PRO A 99 11.40 -12.99 -8.53
C PRO A 99 12.84 -13.54 -8.49
N THR A 100 13.70 -12.96 -7.67
CA THR A 100 15.11 -13.35 -7.54
C THR A 100 15.35 -14.46 -6.51
N ILE A 101 14.34 -14.86 -5.72
CA ILE A 101 14.51 -15.75 -4.57
C ILE A 101 15.12 -17.11 -4.94
N ASN A 102 14.72 -17.69 -6.08
CA ASN A 102 15.21 -18.98 -6.54
C ASN A 102 16.61 -18.93 -7.15
N TYR A 103 17.14 -17.72 -7.38
CA TYR A 103 18.48 -17.46 -7.93
C TYR A 103 19.46 -16.94 -6.88
N ASN A 104 19.00 -16.67 -5.65
CA ASN A 104 19.81 -16.13 -4.56
C ASN A 104 19.66 -16.97 -3.29
N ALA A 105 20.60 -17.90 -3.08
CA ALA A 105 20.56 -18.84 -1.96
C ALA A 105 20.63 -18.15 -0.58
N ASP A 106 21.37 -17.04 -0.46
CA ASP A 106 21.49 -16.30 0.80
C ASP A 106 20.20 -15.56 1.13
N LEU A 107 19.55 -14.95 0.14
CA LEU A 107 18.24 -14.34 0.29
C LEU A 107 17.20 -15.39 0.68
N LYS A 108 17.16 -16.52 -0.03
CA LYS A 108 16.23 -17.62 0.26
C LYS A 108 16.41 -18.12 1.70
N ARG A 109 17.66 -18.34 2.13
CA ARG A 109 17.98 -18.73 3.52
C ARG A 109 17.48 -17.70 4.53
N LYS A 110 17.71 -16.40 4.29
CA LYS A 110 17.25 -15.31 5.16
C LYS A 110 15.72 -15.25 5.24
N MET A 111 15.02 -15.38 4.11
CA MET A 111 13.56 -15.38 4.08
C MET A 111 12.97 -16.57 4.84
N PHE A 112 13.55 -17.77 4.74
CA PHE A 112 13.13 -18.91 5.58
C PHE A 112 13.31 -18.66 7.08
N GLN A 113 14.39 -17.98 7.48
CA GLN A 113 14.61 -17.60 8.88
C GLN A 113 13.56 -16.59 9.35
N GLU A 114 13.31 -15.54 8.56
CA GLU A 114 12.28 -14.53 8.86
C GLU A 114 10.88 -15.17 8.91
N TYR A 115 10.57 -16.07 7.97
CA TYR A 115 9.35 -16.87 7.97
C TYR A 115 9.20 -17.69 9.26
N SER A 116 10.25 -18.39 9.69
CA SER A 116 10.20 -19.14 10.94
C SER A 116 10.01 -18.25 12.18
N GLN A 117 10.52 -17.01 12.16
CA GLN A 117 10.38 -16.06 13.27
C GLN A 117 8.96 -15.50 13.34
N MET A 118 8.36 -15.18 12.19
CA MET A 118 7.00 -14.62 12.16
C MET A 118 5.93 -15.59 12.67
N GLN A 119 6.16 -16.90 12.60
CA GLN A 119 5.24 -17.92 13.17
C GLN A 119 5.00 -17.73 14.68
N ARG A 120 5.88 -17.02 15.37
CA ARG A 120 5.81 -16.80 16.83
C ARG A 120 5.68 -15.33 17.21
N ASN A 121 5.71 -14.43 16.23
CA ASN A 121 5.67 -12.99 16.45
C ASN A 121 4.83 -12.31 15.36
N ALA A 122 3.65 -11.85 15.77
CA ALA A 122 2.71 -11.17 14.86
C ALA A 122 3.28 -9.87 14.26
N GLY A 123 4.12 -9.13 14.99
CA GLY A 123 4.81 -7.95 14.45
C GLY A 123 5.75 -8.31 13.29
N LEU A 124 6.53 -9.38 13.47
CA LEU A 124 7.40 -9.87 12.38
C LEU A 124 6.58 -10.42 11.21
N ARG A 125 5.39 -10.97 11.46
CA ARG A 125 4.47 -11.39 10.39
C ARG A 125 4.00 -10.21 9.55
N LEU A 126 3.63 -9.10 10.19
CA LEU A 126 3.24 -7.88 9.50
C LEU A 126 4.38 -7.35 8.63
N THR A 127 5.59 -7.26 9.18
CA THR A 127 6.78 -6.83 8.44
C THR A 127 7.11 -7.77 7.28
N PHE A 128 7.06 -9.09 7.50
CA PHE A 128 7.33 -10.07 6.44
C PHE A 128 6.31 -9.97 5.30
N MET A 129 5.02 -9.92 5.63
CA MET A 129 3.95 -9.77 4.64
C MET A 129 4.06 -8.45 3.86
N THR A 130 4.36 -7.36 4.56
CA THR A 130 4.49 -6.03 3.93
C THR A 130 5.73 -5.97 3.03
N LYS A 131 6.91 -6.29 3.57
CA LYS A 131 8.20 -6.05 2.91
C LYS A 131 8.63 -7.17 1.96
N ARG A 132 8.35 -8.43 2.31
CA ARG A 132 8.78 -9.60 1.49
C ARG A 132 7.72 -10.04 0.51
N MET A 133 6.45 -9.95 0.89
CA MET A 133 5.34 -10.45 0.09
C MET A 133 4.59 -9.34 -0.68
N ASN A 134 4.97 -8.07 -0.46
CA ASN A 134 4.29 -6.88 -1.01
C ASN A 134 2.77 -6.92 -0.79
N ARG A 135 2.38 -7.39 0.40
CA ARG A 135 1.01 -7.57 0.81
C ARG A 135 0.82 -7.05 2.22
N PRO A 136 0.61 -5.72 2.36
CA PRO A 136 0.43 -5.14 3.67
C PRO A 136 -0.81 -5.72 4.34
N MET A 137 -0.67 -6.08 5.62
CA MET A 137 -1.77 -6.52 6.46
C MET A 137 -2.04 -5.47 7.52
N GLU A 138 -3.29 -5.32 7.92
CA GLU A 138 -3.66 -4.49 9.06
C GLU A 138 -3.30 -5.20 10.37
N ASP A 139 -2.77 -4.45 11.32
CA ASP A 139 -2.53 -4.96 12.66
C ASP A 139 -3.81 -4.89 13.50
N THR A 140 -4.58 -5.98 13.52
CA THR A 140 -5.82 -6.05 14.30
C THR A 140 -5.61 -6.01 15.82
N ARG A 141 -4.37 -6.04 16.31
CA ARG A 141 -4.07 -5.89 17.76
C ARG A 141 -4.30 -4.46 18.25
N PHE A 142 -4.31 -3.48 17.35
CA PHE A 142 -4.66 -2.09 17.65
C PHE A 142 -6.14 -1.78 17.38
N ALA A 143 -6.97 -2.80 17.11
CA ALA A 143 -8.41 -2.62 17.16
C ALA A 143 -8.80 -2.18 18.59
N VAL A 144 -9.37 -0.98 18.70
CA VAL A 144 -9.79 -0.39 19.99
C VAL A 144 -10.94 -1.21 20.61
N ALA A 145 -11.66 -1.99 19.80
CA ALA A 145 -12.75 -2.86 20.21
C ALA A 145 -12.61 -4.25 19.56
N SER A 146 -12.92 -5.31 20.31
CA SER A 146 -12.96 -6.67 19.78
C SER A 146 -14.20 -6.89 18.89
N TYR A 147 -14.19 -7.96 18.08
CA TYR A 147 -15.36 -8.32 17.27
C TYR A 147 -16.61 -8.58 18.12
N ASP A 148 -16.43 -9.18 19.30
CA ASP A 148 -17.51 -9.42 20.25
C ASP A 148 -18.02 -8.11 20.87
N ASP A 149 -17.16 -7.12 21.12
CA ASP A 149 -17.58 -5.78 21.57
C ASP A 149 -18.43 -5.08 20.50
N VAL A 150 -18.03 -5.19 19.23
CA VAL A 150 -18.80 -4.66 18.10
C VAL A 150 -20.17 -5.35 18.01
N LEU A 151 -20.25 -6.66 18.21
CA LEU A 151 -21.51 -7.40 18.24
C LEU A 151 -22.39 -6.95 19.42
N HIS A 152 -21.81 -6.76 20.61
CA HIS A 152 -22.54 -6.28 21.79
C HIS A 152 -23.14 -4.88 21.61
N THR A 153 -22.55 -4.02 20.75
CA THR A 153 -23.18 -2.72 20.46
C THR A 153 -24.56 -2.86 19.81
N LYS A 154 -24.82 -3.96 19.09
CA LYS A 154 -26.11 -4.24 18.44
C LYS A 154 -27.18 -4.77 19.39
N GLU A 155 -26.78 -5.23 20.58
CA GLU A 155 -27.67 -5.80 21.58
C GLU A 155 -28.24 -4.75 22.54
N LYS A 156 -27.69 -3.53 22.52
CA LYS A 156 -28.22 -2.41 23.31
C LYS A 156 -29.36 -1.73 22.56
N GLU A 157 -30.53 -1.70 23.18
CA GLU A 157 -31.62 -0.84 22.74
C GLU A 157 -31.24 0.63 22.92
N PHE A 158 -31.44 1.42 21.87
CA PHE A 158 -31.33 2.87 21.97
C PHE A 158 -32.46 3.39 22.88
N PRO A 159 -32.16 4.28 23.85
CA PRO A 159 -33.21 4.86 24.67
C PRO A 159 -34.17 5.68 23.80
N GLU A 160 -35.48 5.52 24.02
CA GLU A 160 -36.54 6.24 23.28
C GLU A 160 -36.45 7.77 23.43
N LYS A 161 -35.77 8.25 24.48
CA LYS A 161 -35.56 9.66 24.77
C LYS A 161 -34.14 9.89 25.27
N MET A 162 -33.45 10.85 24.64
CA MET A 162 -32.16 11.37 25.11
C MET A 162 -32.31 12.87 25.37
N ASP A 163 -31.77 13.33 26.49
CA ASP A 163 -31.83 14.74 26.89
C ASP A 163 -30.73 15.58 26.22
N GLU A 164 -29.60 14.96 25.87
CA GLU A 164 -28.47 15.58 25.17
C GLU A 164 -27.90 14.58 24.16
N VAL A 165 -27.59 15.05 22.95
CA VAL A 165 -27.02 14.23 21.87
C VAL A 165 -25.77 14.90 21.33
N ILE A 166 -24.76 14.09 21.04
CA ILE A 166 -23.54 14.51 20.36
C ILE A 166 -23.61 13.92 18.96
N GLY A 167 -23.66 14.77 17.95
CA GLY A 167 -23.56 14.36 16.56
C GLY A 167 -22.19 14.72 15.99
N THR A 168 -21.64 13.84 15.17
CA THR A 168 -20.41 14.10 14.42
C THR A 168 -20.67 14.01 12.92
N VAL A 169 -19.93 14.82 12.17
CA VAL A 169 -19.96 14.80 10.72
C VAL A 169 -18.54 14.56 10.25
N ASP A 170 -18.34 13.50 9.49
CA ASP A 170 -17.09 13.23 8.82
C ASP A 170 -17.11 13.90 7.44
N PHE A 171 -16.18 14.83 7.26
CA PHE A 171 -16.10 15.64 6.04
C PHE A 171 -15.22 14.91 5.02
N ALA A 172 -15.84 14.44 3.94
CA ALA A 172 -15.18 13.68 2.88
C ALA A 172 -15.10 14.47 1.56
N ASP A 173 -14.16 14.12 0.68
CA ASP A 173 -14.06 14.66 -0.68
C ASP A 173 -15.28 14.21 -1.52
N ARG A 174 -15.59 14.90 -2.63
CA ARG A 174 -16.72 14.62 -3.52
C ARG A 174 -16.75 13.20 -4.10
N ARG A 175 -15.63 12.48 -4.04
CA ARG A 175 -15.49 11.11 -4.55
C ARG A 175 -15.68 10.06 -3.46
N ASP A 176 -15.73 10.47 -2.20
CA ASP A 176 -15.82 9.59 -1.05
C ASP A 176 -17.18 9.71 -0.37
N PHE A 177 -17.51 8.68 0.41
CA PHE A 177 -18.71 8.70 1.24
C PHE A 177 -18.47 9.54 2.49
N ALA A 178 -19.27 10.59 2.67
CA ALA A 178 -19.37 11.27 3.96
C ALA A 178 -20.19 10.41 4.93
N SER A 179 -19.87 10.50 6.22
CA SER A 179 -20.59 9.78 7.28
C SER A 179 -21.05 10.72 8.38
N VAL A 180 -22.09 10.29 9.11
CA VAL A 180 -22.62 10.99 10.28
C VAL A 180 -22.80 9.97 11.41
N GLY A 181 -22.50 10.38 12.63
CA GLY A 181 -22.58 9.55 13.84
C GLY A 181 -23.29 10.27 14.97
#